data_AF-A0A538GJ98-F1
#
_entry.id   AF-A0A538GJ98-F1
#
_cell.length_a   1.000
_cell.length_b   1.000
_cell.length_c   1.000
_cell.angle_alpha   90.00
_cell.angle_beta   90.00
_cell.angle_gamma   90.00
#
_symmetry.space_group_name_H-M   'P 1'
#
loop_
_entity.id
_entity.type
_entity.pdbx_description
1 polymer ?
#
loop_
_entity_poly.entity_id
_entity_poly.type
_entity_poly.pdbx_seq_one_letter_code
_entity_poly.pdbx_strand_id
1 'polypeptide(L)'
;MTFGFTPCPNDAFAFHALVHGLVPAPFEVEPVLLDIEELNQRAAHAELQLTKLSFGAVAAAAGDRYRLLRSGAALGHGVGPLVVAREAGSLEEFAAGRIAVPGRETTAFLLLRLMAPALGDVIELRYDRILAAVAAGEVDAGLIIHESRFTYADHGLVAVADLGEWWERETGLPVPLA
;
A
#
# COMPACT_ATOMS: atom_id res chain seq x y z
N MET A 1 16.76 -1.41 19.01
CA MET A 1 16.84 -1.33 17.55
C MET A 1 15.51 -0.82 17.03
N THR A 2 15.49 0.31 16.32
CA THR A 2 14.23 0.87 15.81
C THR A 2 13.69 0.03 14.65
N PHE A 3 12.45 -0.41 14.77
CA PHE A 3 11.76 -1.18 13.74
C PHE A 3 10.43 -0.52 13.37
N GLY A 4 10.36 0.04 12.16
CA GLY A 4 9.12 0.59 11.61
C GLY A 4 8.23 -0.44 10.96
N PHE A 5 6.95 -0.50 11.32
CA PHE A 5 5.94 -1.29 10.62
C PHE A 5 4.55 -0.69 10.80
N THR A 6 3.57 -1.16 10.03
CA THR A 6 2.23 -0.55 10.06
C THR A 6 1.42 -1.03 11.27
N PRO A 7 0.45 -0.24 11.77
CA PRO A 7 -0.49 -0.70 12.79
C PRO A 7 -1.55 -1.70 12.25
N CYS A 8 -1.47 -2.10 10.97
CA CYS A 8 -2.43 -3.01 10.37
C CYS A 8 -2.36 -4.40 11.00
N PRO A 9 -3.50 -5.14 11.07
CA PRO A 9 -3.56 -6.45 11.73
C PRO A 9 -2.53 -7.47 11.23
N ASN A 10 -2.19 -7.45 9.94
CA ASN A 10 -1.18 -8.34 9.36
C ASN A 10 0.22 -8.11 9.95
N ASP A 11 0.64 -6.86 10.12
CA ASP A 11 1.96 -6.54 10.65
C ASP A 11 2.01 -6.74 12.17
N ALA A 12 0.96 -6.34 12.88
CA ALA A 12 0.81 -6.63 14.30
C ALA A 12 0.92 -8.13 14.57
N PHE A 13 0.24 -8.96 13.76
CA PHE A 13 0.34 -10.42 13.84
C PHE A 13 1.76 -10.91 13.51
N ALA A 14 2.35 -10.47 12.40
CA ALA A 14 3.64 -10.95 11.91
C ALA A 14 4.80 -10.65 12.89
N PHE A 15 4.75 -9.51 13.57
CA PHE A 15 5.86 -9.03 14.40
C PHE A 15 5.63 -9.14 15.90
N HIS A 16 4.44 -9.57 16.36
CA HIS A 16 4.09 -9.71 17.78
C HIS A 16 5.18 -10.43 18.58
N ALA A 17 5.56 -11.64 18.14
CA ALA A 17 6.50 -12.46 18.90
C ALA A 17 7.89 -11.82 19.02
N LEU A 18 8.34 -11.10 17.98
CA LEU A 18 9.63 -10.40 17.99
C LEU A 18 9.59 -9.17 18.90
N VAL A 19 8.53 -8.36 18.81
CA VAL A 19 8.37 -7.13 19.60
C VAL A 19 8.21 -7.43 21.09
N HIS A 20 7.56 -8.54 21.44
CA HIS A 20 7.35 -8.95 22.84
C HIS A 20 8.43 -9.88 23.39
N GLY A 21 9.53 -10.13 22.64
CA GLY A 21 10.62 -10.99 23.10
C GLY A 21 10.23 -12.47 23.30
N LEU A 22 9.17 -12.93 22.61
CA LEU A 22 8.69 -14.32 22.67
C LEU A 22 9.52 -15.26 21.79
N VAL A 23 10.41 -14.72 20.95
CA VAL A 23 11.38 -15.46 20.15
C VAL A 23 12.80 -14.92 20.38
N PRO A 24 13.84 -15.77 20.30
CA PRO A 24 15.22 -15.30 20.44
C PRO A 24 15.59 -14.30 19.35
N ALA A 25 16.13 -13.14 19.76
CA ALA A 25 16.70 -12.15 18.87
C ALA A 25 18.00 -11.61 19.47
N PRO A 26 19.03 -11.29 18.66
CA PRO A 26 20.29 -10.74 19.14
C PRO A 26 20.19 -9.24 19.50
N PHE A 27 18.98 -8.67 19.51
CA PHE A 27 18.69 -7.27 19.75
C PHE A 27 17.31 -7.12 20.39
N GLU A 28 17.09 -6.01 21.07
CA GLU A 28 15.76 -5.57 21.52
C GLU A 28 15.12 -4.67 20.47
N VAL A 29 13.81 -4.81 20.26
CA VAL A 29 13.04 -4.03 19.29
C VAL A 29 12.37 -2.85 19.98
N GLU A 30 12.57 -1.67 19.42
CA GLU A 30 11.78 -0.47 19.70
C GLU A 30 10.81 -0.27 18.52
N PRO A 31 9.53 -0.63 18.66
CA PRO A 31 8.57 -0.56 17.56
C PRO A 31 8.18 0.89 17.25
N VAL A 32 8.18 1.24 15.96
CA VAL A 32 7.74 2.54 15.44
C VAL A 32 6.55 2.30 14.52
N LEU A 33 5.34 2.56 15.02
CA LEU A 33 4.10 2.29 14.28
C LEU A 33 3.69 3.50 13.45
N LEU A 34 3.78 3.39 12.13
CA LEU A 34 3.50 4.49 11.20
C LEU A 34 2.68 4.01 10.00
N ASP A 35 2.10 4.96 9.28
CA ASP A 35 1.48 4.70 7.98
C ASP A 35 2.54 4.18 6.98
N ILE A 36 2.14 3.32 6.04
CA ILE A 36 3.08 2.72 5.07
C ILE A 36 3.77 3.77 4.21
N GLU A 37 3.08 4.84 3.83
CA GLU A 37 3.68 5.91 3.03
C GLU A 37 4.68 6.71 3.86
N GLU A 38 4.40 6.94 5.14
CA GLU A 38 5.35 7.58 6.04
C GLU A 38 6.61 6.72 6.23
N LEU A 39 6.46 5.39 6.33
CA LEU A 39 7.60 4.46 6.34
C LEU A 39 8.41 4.54 5.04
N ASN A 40 7.74 4.59 3.88
CA ASN A 40 8.39 4.74 2.58
C ASN A 40 9.23 6.04 2.54
N GLN A 41 8.66 7.17 2.96
CA GLN A 41 9.33 8.47 2.97
C GLN A 41 10.54 8.51 3.91
N ARG A 42 10.43 7.91 5.11
CA ARG A 42 11.55 7.82 6.08
C ARG A 42 12.66 6.87 5.61
N ALA A 43 12.31 5.81 4.91
CA ALA A 43 13.30 4.88 4.34
C ALA A 43 14.18 5.55 3.28
N ALA A 44 13.64 6.54 2.55
CA ALA A 44 14.43 7.35 1.61
C ALA A 44 15.57 8.13 2.29
N HIS A 45 15.59 8.23 3.62
CA HIS A 45 16.63 8.89 4.42
C HIS A 45 17.33 7.95 5.41
N ALA A 46 17.01 6.65 5.39
CA ALA A 46 17.55 5.64 6.31
C ALA A 46 17.38 5.97 7.81
N GLU A 47 16.24 6.54 8.18
CA GLU A 47 15.94 6.94 9.57
C GLU A 47 15.73 5.76 10.53
N LEU A 48 15.38 4.58 10.01
CA LEU A 48 15.02 3.39 10.79
C LEU A 48 16.02 2.26 10.55
N GLN A 49 16.37 1.50 11.59
CA GLN A 49 17.34 0.40 11.44
C GLN A 49 16.74 -0.81 10.71
N LEU A 50 15.44 -1.03 10.87
CA LEU A 50 14.63 -1.97 10.11
C LEU A 50 13.29 -1.31 9.80
N THR A 51 12.74 -1.53 8.62
CA THR A 51 11.45 -0.97 8.24
C THR A 51 10.69 -1.90 7.30
N LYS A 52 9.38 -2.03 7.54
CA LYS A 52 8.40 -2.45 6.53
C LYS A 52 8.40 -1.40 5.43
N LEU A 53 8.26 -1.82 4.18
CA LEU A 53 8.37 -0.92 3.05
C LEU A 53 7.52 -1.41 1.89
N SER A 54 6.85 -0.52 1.18
CA SER A 54 6.24 -0.89 -0.10
C SER A 54 7.31 -1.37 -1.09
N PHE A 55 7.03 -2.43 -1.85
CA PHE A 55 7.89 -2.82 -2.98
C PHE A 55 8.07 -1.68 -4.00
N GLY A 56 7.06 -0.82 -4.18
CA GLY A 56 7.16 0.39 -4.99
C GLY A 56 8.25 1.36 -4.53
N ALA A 57 8.51 1.43 -3.23
CA ALA A 57 9.54 2.28 -2.63
C ALA A 57 10.91 1.61 -2.54
N VAL A 58 11.01 0.29 -2.81
CA VAL A 58 12.28 -0.45 -2.68
C VAL A 58 13.33 0.17 -3.56
N ALA A 59 13.05 0.54 -4.81
CA ALA A 59 14.09 1.12 -5.68
C ALA A 59 14.66 2.45 -5.12
N ALA A 60 13.82 3.29 -4.51
CA ALA A 60 14.25 4.55 -3.90
C ALA A 60 15.02 4.34 -2.59
N ALA A 61 14.65 3.32 -1.81
CA ALA A 61 15.32 2.95 -0.56
C ALA A 61 16.61 2.13 -0.80
N ALA A 62 16.59 1.25 -1.80
CA ALA A 62 17.60 0.27 -2.16
C ALA A 62 18.71 0.89 -3.01
N GLY A 63 19.49 1.74 -2.37
CA GLY A 63 20.92 1.88 -2.69
C GLY A 63 21.75 0.99 -1.74
N ASP A 64 22.87 1.51 -1.25
CA ASP A 64 23.72 0.85 -0.24
C ASP A 64 23.14 0.85 1.19
N ARG A 65 21.91 1.36 1.36
CA ARG A 65 21.33 1.68 2.69
C ARG A 65 20.49 0.56 3.29
N TYR A 66 19.72 -0.14 2.45
CA TYR A 66 18.86 -1.24 2.87
C TYR A 66 19.07 -2.48 2.02
N ARG A 67 18.83 -3.63 2.62
CA ARG A 67 18.74 -4.92 1.95
C ARG A 67 17.41 -5.57 2.32
N LEU A 68 16.74 -6.14 1.31
CA LEU A 68 15.48 -6.84 1.53
C LEU A 68 15.71 -8.13 2.31
N LEU A 69 14.92 -8.35 3.35
CA LEU A 69 14.89 -9.61 4.10
C LEU A 69 14.06 -10.66 3.36
N ARG A 70 14.34 -11.94 3.62
CA ARG A 70 13.59 -13.07 3.03
C ARG A 70 12.26 -13.36 3.73
N SER A 71 11.94 -12.65 4.81
CA SER A 71 10.75 -12.84 5.65
C SER A 71 10.11 -11.50 6.01
N GLY A 72 8.84 -11.54 6.45
CA GLY A 72 8.10 -10.34 6.87
C GLY A 72 7.43 -9.56 5.73
N ALA A 73 7.60 -10.02 4.49
CA ALA A 73 6.94 -9.44 3.33
C ALA A 73 5.48 -9.92 3.21
N ALA A 74 4.64 -9.07 2.61
CA ALA A 74 3.26 -9.33 2.23
C ALA A 74 3.20 -9.49 0.72
N LEU A 75 2.99 -10.72 0.26
CA LEU A 75 2.81 -11.08 -1.14
C LEU A 75 1.68 -12.10 -1.24
N GLY A 76 0.92 -12.07 -2.33
CA GLY A 76 -0.13 -13.08 -2.52
C GLY A 76 -0.94 -12.90 -3.79
N HIS A 77 -1.89 -13.83 -3.96
CA HIS A 77 -2.92 -13.79 -5.00
C HIS A 77 -4.22 -13.25 -4.43
N GLY A 78 -4.96 -12.45 -5.21
CA GLY A 78 -6.25 -11.89 -4.80
C GLY A 78 -6.17 -10.90 -3.63
N VAL A 79 -4.98 -10.35 -3.36
CA VAL A 79 -4.71 -9.37 -2.29
C VAL A 79 -4.39 -7.97 -2.84
N GLY A 80 -4.54 -7.78 -4.15
CA GLY A 80 -4.13 -6.56 -4.83
C GLY A 80 -4.97 -5.32 -4.46
N PRO A 81 -4.41 -4.11 -4.64
CA PRO A 81 -5.15 -2.86 -4.47
C PRO A 81 -6.31 -2.74 -5.46
N LEU A 82 -7.35 -2.00 -5.08
CA LEU A 82 -8.50 -1.74 -5.95
C LEU A 82 -8.58 -0.26 -6.29
N VAL A 83 -9.09 0.06 -7.48
CA VAL A 83 -9.61 1.40 -7.78
C VAL A 83 -11.12 1.35 -7.62
N VAL A 84 -11.68 2.25 -6.80
CA VAL A 84 -13.12 2.34 -6.53
C VAL A 84 -13.68 3.70 -6.90
N ALA A 85 -14.96 3.73 -7.27
CA ALA A 85 -15.70 4.93 -7.63
C ALA A 85 -17.17 4.84 -7.18
N ARG A 86 -17.92 5.94 -7.31
CA ARG A 86 -19.36 5.99 -6.98
C ARG A 86 -20.25 5.26 -8.01
N GLU A 87 -19.75 5.07 -9.21
CA GLU A 87 -20.48 4.46 -10.33
C GLU A 87 -19.55 3.61 -11.19
N ALA A 88 -20.14 2.72 -11.99
CA ALA A 88 -19.38 1.89 -12.91
C ALA A 88 -18.82 2.74 -14.06
N GLY A 89 -17.63 2.39 -14.53
CA GLY A 89 -16.95 3.08 -15.63
C GLY A 89 -15.63 2.38 -15.97
N SER A 90 -14.86 2.98 -16.87
CA SER A 90 -13.52 2.49 -17.19
C SER A 90 -12.46 3.07 -16.25
N LEU A 91 -11.37 2.33 -16.05
CA LEU A 91 -10.23 2.84 -15.28
C LEU A 91 -9.69 4.12 -15.92
N GLU A 92 -9.63 4.18 -17.25
CA GLU A 92 -9.09 5.31 -18.01
C GLU A 92 -9.87 6.61 -17.76
N GLU A 93 -11.20 6.54 -17.73
CA GLU A 93 -12.06 7.69 -17.44
C GLU A 93 -11.80 8.24 -16.03
N PHE A 94 -11.77 7.36 -15.02
CA PHE A 94 -11.55 7.78 -13.64
C PHE A 94 -10.11 8.21 -13.37
N ALA A 95 -9.13 7.56 -14.00
CA ALA A 95 -7.71 7.89 -13.91
C ALA A 95 -7.40 9.27 -14.50
N ALA A 96 -8.14 9.72 -15.51
CA ALA A 96 -8.02 11.05 -16.10
C ALA A 96 -8.59 12.17 -15.22
N GLY A 97 -9.44 11.84 -14.25
CA GLY A 97 -10.02 12.77 -13.28
C GLY A 97 -9.14 12.99 -12.05
N ARG A 98 -9.77 13.33 -10.92
CA ARG A 98 -9.15 13.42 -9.60
C ARG A 98 -9.16 12.06 -8.92
N ILE A 99 -7.99 11.47 -8.73
CA ILE A 99 -7.83 10.17 -8.07
C ILE A 99 -7.13 10.32 -6.72
N ALA A 100 -7.79 9.89 -5.65
CA ALA A 100 -7.17 9.78 -4.34
C ALA A 100 -6.26 8.55 -4.27
N VAL A 101 -5.04 8.71 -3.74
CA VAL A 101 -4.06 7.61 -3.59
C VAL A 101 -3.49 7.59 -2.17
N PRO A 102 -3.13 6.40 -1.64
CA PRO A 102 -2.68 6.26 -0.24
C PRO A 102 -1.24 6.73 -0.01
N GLY A 103 -0.52 7.04 -1.09
CA GLY A 103 0.88 7.43 -1.05
C GLY A 103 1.55 7.20 -2.41
N ARG A 104 2.45 8.11 -2.79
CA ARG A 104 3.13 8.09 -4.09
C ARG A 104 4.25 7.05 -4.17
N GLU A 105 4.75 6.60 -3.04
CA GLU A 105 5.79 5.56 -3.00
C GLU A 105 5.21 4.15 -2.77
N THR A 106 3.88 4.04 -2.63
CA THR A 106 3.21 2.74 -2.45
C THR A 106 3.29 1.85 -3.69
N THR A 107 3.33 0.53 -3.48
CA THR A 107 3.21 -0.42 -4.60
C THR A 107 1.85 -0.30 -5.30
N ALA A 108 0.81 0.09 -4.56
CA ALA A 108 -0.49 0.37 -5.15
C ALA A 108 -0.43 1.47 -6.20
N PHE A 109 0.27 2.56 -5.90
CA PHE A 109 0.44 3.65 -6.85
C PHE A 109 1.34 3.26 -8.03
N LEU A 110 2.39 2.46 -7.78
CA LEU A 110 3.21 1.89 -8.86
C LEU A 110 2.35 1.05 -9.82
N LEU A 111 1.52 0.13 -9.30
CA LEU A 111 0.64 -0.70 -10.11
C LEU A 111 -0.38 0.15 -10.89
N LEU A 112 -0.97 1.16 -10.24
CA LEU A 112 -1.88 2.10 -10.91
C LEU A 112 -1.19 2.78 -12.09
N ARG A 113 0.04 3.27 -11.93
CA ARG A 113 0.79 3.91 -13.01
C ARG A 113 1.19 2.97 -14.15
N LEU A 114 1.37 1.68 -13.85
CA LEU A 114 1.65 0.67 -14.88
C LEU A 114 0.40 0.32 -15.68
N MET A 115 -0.76 0.22 -15.01
CA MET A 115 -2.04 -0.11 -15.65
C MET A 115 -2.67 1.10 -16.37
N ALA A 116 -2.55 2.30 -15.80
CA ALA A 116 -3.06 3.56 -16.36
C ALA A 116 -1.93 4.62 -16.44
N PRO A 117 -1.17 4.66 -17.55
CA PRO A 117 0.00 5.54 -17.69
C PRO A 117 -0.34 7.04 -17.70
N ALA A 118 -1.54 7.39 -18.12
CA ALA A 118 -2.05 8.76 -18.12
C ALA A 118 -2.93 8.97 -16.90
N LEU A 119 -2.43 9.75 -15.93
CA LEU A 119 -3.17 10.17 -14.74
C LEU A 119 -3.46 11.67 -14.83
N GLY A 120 -4.66 12.05 -14.41
CA GLY A 120 -5.03 13.44 -14.18
C GLY A 120 -4.50 13.93 -12.83
N ASP A 121 -5.41 14.40 -11.99
CA ASP A 121 -5.07 15.01 -10.70
C ASP A 121 -4.93 13.94 -9.61
N VAL A 122 -3.69 13.67 -9.21
CA VAL A 122 -3.39 12.70 -8.13
C VAL A 122 -3.39 13.42 -6.78
N ILE A 123 -4.35 13.06 -5.93
CA ILE A 123 -4.54 13.60 -4.58
C ILE A 123 -4.04 12.58 -3.55
N GLU A 124 -2.98 12.91 -2.83
CA GLU A 124 -2.48 12.03 -1.76
C GLU A 124 -3.34 12.21 -0.50
N LEU A 125 -3.92 11.11 -0.01
CA LEU A 125 -4.69 11.05 1.22
C LEU A 125 -4.26 9.83 2.00
N ARG A 126 -4.32 9.89 3.35
CA ARG A 126 -4.13 8.69 4.15
C ARG A 126 -5.19 7.64 3.77
N TYR A 127 -4.80 6.37 3.73
CA TYR A 127 -5.60 5.28 3.17
C TYR A 127 -7.04 5.21 3.72
N ASP A 128 -7.23 5.54 5.01
CA ASP A 128 -8.52 5.52 5.71
C ASP A 128 -9.46 6.68 5.35
N ARG A 129 -8.96 7.70 4.66
CA ARG A 129 -9.75 8.85 4.18
C ARG A 129 -10.28 8.67 2.76
N ILE A 130 -9.70 7.73 1.99
CA ILE A 130 -9.98 7.58 0.57
C ILE A 130 -11.44 7.21 0.31
N LEU A 131 -11.97 6.19 1.00
CA LEU A 131 -13.36 5.75 0.81
C LEU A 131 -14.37 6.90 1.07
N ALA A 132 -14.15 7.67 2.14
CA ALA A 132 -15.01 8.79 2.49
C ALA A 132 -14.94 9.91 1.44
N ALA A 133 -13.74 10.25 0.97
CA ALA A 133 -13.55 11.27 -0.05
C ALA A 133 -14.23 10.91 -1.39
N VAL A 134 -14.16 9.64 -1.80
CA VAL A 134 -14.85 9.15 -3.01
C VAL A 134 -16.36 9.21 -2.82
N ALA A 135 -16.87 8.71 -1.69
CA ALA A 135 -18.31 8.70 -1.40
C ALA A 135 -18.89 10.12 -1.32
N ALA A 136 -18.13 11.09 -0.81
CA ALA A 136 -18.52 12.49 -0.69
C ALA A 136 -18.46 13.30 -2.00
N GLY A 137 -17.86 12.76 -3.08
CA GLY A 137 -17.68 13.53 -4.32
C GLY A 137 -16.45 14.45 -4.34
N GLU A 138 -15.62 14.38 -3.30
CA GLU A 138 -14.40 15.20 -3.20
C GLU A 138 -13.35 14.79 -4.24
N VAL A 139 -13.35 13.50 -4.62
CA VAL A 139 -12.56 12.93 -5.71
C VAL A 139 -13.44 12.05 -6.61
N ASP A 140 -12.95 11.75 -7.80
CA ASP A 140 -13.69 11.00 -8.81
C ASP A 140 -13.49 9.49 -8.64
N ALA A 141 -12.28 9.08 -8.21
CA ALA A 141 -11.97 7.71 -7.81
C ALA A 141 -10.95 7.65 -6.67
N GLY A 142 -10.81 6.46 -6.07
CA GLY A 142 -9.88 6.20 -5.00
C GLY A 142 -9.14 4.89 -5.20
N LEU A 143 -7.81 4.93 -5.11
CA LEU A 143 -6.96 3.77 -4.99
C LEU A 143 -6.92 3.31 -3.53
N ILE A 144 -7.48 2.14 -3.25
CA ILE A 144 -7.62 1.62 -1.89
C ILE A 144 -6.72 0.42 -1.62
N ILE A 145 -6.28 0.32 -0.38
CA ILE A 145 -5.40 -0.73 0.15
C ILE A 145 -5.94 -1.27 1.48
N HIS A 146 -5.27 -2.27 2.05
CA HIS A 146 -5.60 -2.88 3.35
C HIS A 146 -7.04 -3.41 3.43
N GLU A 147 -7.72 -3.20 4.56
CA GLU A 147 -9.07 -3.67 4.85
C GLU A 147 -10.15 -2.99 3.99
N SER A 148 -9.84 -1.84 3.37
CA SER A 148 -10.79 -1.09 2.54
C SER A 148 -11.35 -1.92 1.38
N ARG A 149 -10.61 -2.95 0.93
CA ARG A 149 -11.09 -3.90 -0.10
C ARG A 149 -12.35 -4.67 0.32
N PHE A 150 -12.61 -4.79 1.62
CA PHE A 150 -13.75 -5.52 2.18
C PHE A 150 -14.93 -4.60 2.51
N THR A 151 -14.68 -3.29 2.66
CA THR A 151 -15.68 -2.34 3.16
C THR A 151 -16.12 -1.30 2.14
N TYR A 152 -15.48 -1.18 0.97
CA TYR A 152 -15.86 -0.16 -0.02
C TYR A 152 -17.33 -0.21 -0.46
N ALA A 153 -17.93 -1.41 -0.50
CA ALA A 153 -19.34 -1.60 -0.83
C ALA A 153 -20.28 -0.99 0.23
N ASP A 154 -19.88 -0.98 1.51
CA ASP A 154 -20.64 -0.36 2.59
C ASP A 154 -20.70 1.17 2.45
N HIS A 155 -19.76 1.75 1.69
CA HIS A 155 -19.74 3.16 1.31
C HIS A 155 -20.52 3.45 0.02
N GLY A 156 -21.24 2.47 -0.53
CA GLY A 156 -21.97 2.60 -1.80
C GLY A 156 -21.07 2.73 -3.02
N LEU A 157 -19.80 2.30 -2.91
CA LEU A 157 -18.83 2.36 -3.99
C LEU A 157 -18.79 1.04 -4.76
N VAL A 158 -18.28 1.11 -5.98
CA VAL A 158 -18.02 -0.04 -6.85
C VAL A 158 -16.54 -0.14 -7.19
N ALA A 159 -16.03 -1.36 -7.34
CA ALA A 159 -14.70 -1.57 -7.86
C ALA A 159 -14.69 -1.38 -9.38
N VAL A 160 -13.80 -0.51 -9.85
CA VAL A 160 -13.58 -0.18 -11.27
C VAL A 160 -12.46 -1.03 -11.85
N ALA A 161 -11.42 -1.30 -11.05
CA ALA A 161 -10.30 -2.15 -11.43
C ALA A 161 -9.71 -2.87 -10.21
N ASP A 162 -9.31 -4.13 -10.40
CA ASP A 162 -8.46 -4.88 -9.48
C ASP A 162 -7.03 -4.93 -10.05
N LEU A 163 -6.11 -4.20 -9.39
CA LEU A 163 -4.73 -4.09 -9.82
C LEU A 163 -3.93 -5.38 -9.56
N GLY A 164 -4.38 -6.20 -8.61
CA GLY A 164 -3.79 -7.50 -8.37
C GLY A 164 -4.17 -8.52 -9.43
N GLU A 165 -5.46 -8.60 -9.76
CA GLU A 165 -5.93 -9.46 -10.85
C GLU A 165 -5.26 -9.08 -12.18
N TRP A 166 -5.14 -7.79 -12.47
CA TRP A 166 -4.39 -7.30 -13.62
C TRP A 166 -2.94 -7.81 -13.59
N TRP A 167 -2.20 -7.60 -12.49
CA TRP A 167 -0.82 -8.03 -12.36
C TRP A 167 -0.64 -9.55 -12.54
N GLU A 168 -1.51 -10.33 -11.90
CA GLU A 168 -1.48 -11.79 -11.98
C GLU A 168 -1.74 -12.28 -13.41
N ARG A 169 -2.65 -11.64 -14.14
CA ARG A 169 -2.90 -11.96 -15.54
C ARG A 169 -1.70 -11.64 -16.43
N GLU A 170 -1.06 -10.49 -16.24
CA GLU A 170 0.07 -10.06 -17.07
C GLU A 170 1.36 -10.85 -16.78
N THR A 171 1.56 -11.29 -15.54
CA THR A 171 2.85 -11.86 -15.10
C THR A 171 2.80 -13.33 -14.70
N GLY A 172 1.63 -13.84 -14.32
CA GLY A 172 1.49 -15.17 -13.69
C GLY A 172 2.08 -15.26 -12.28
N LEU A 173 2.44 -14.13 -11.65
CA LEU A 173 3.13 -14.07 -10.36
C LEU A 173 2.24 -13.44 -9.28
N PRO A 174 2.47 -13.75 -7.99
CA PRO A 174 1.80 -13.06 -6.89
C PRO A 174 2.18 -11.58 -6.86
N VAL A 175 1.28 -10.74 -6.34
CA VAL A 175 1.49 -9.29 -6.24
C VAL A 175 2.44 -8.99 -5.06
N PRO A 176 3.56 -8.28 -5.28
CA PRO A 176 4.45 -7.89 -4.19
C PRO A 176 3.96 -6.58 -3.54
N LEU A 177 3.37 -6.63 -2.34
CA LEU A 177 2.78 -5.45 -1.71
C LEU A 177 3.79 -4.65 -0.89
N ALA A 178 4.30 -5.23 0.20
CA ALA A 178 5.23 -4.59 1.13
C ALA A 178 6.11 -5.60 1.86
#